data_AF-A0A8J7PKE4-F1
#
_entry.id   AF-A0A8J7PKE4-F1
#
_cell.length_a   1.000
_cell.length_b   1.000
_cell.length_c   1.000
_cell.angle_alpha   90.00
_cell.angle_beta   90.00
_cell.angle_gamma   90.00
#
_symmetry.space_group_name_H-M   'P 1'
#
loop_
_entity.id
_entity.type
_entity.pdbx_description
1 polymer ?
#
loop_
_entity_poly.entity_id
_entity_poly.type
_entity_poly.pdbx_seq_one_letter_code
_entity_poly.pdbx_strand_id
1 'polypeptide(L)'
;MSVVKPVMLIVAQYEADLERDRLKKGIKSEPINKQEEQYVINKSLISKELQEVIEKALIQSRKRGFSINNISDFLDEALLLPTIPKSLLSPNNRAQDLHLIMKRFEDDSFFRGFTTSVRKDLKSVIASLAYASADIGTHEVPLKNFYYFWGDAGMGKSLSARNLALFLDLPYYEAYIRSETDLSQGGLEGSTWYRPDANIGWVARPLLAKDSQGRTYKNSILIINDFDRILLNNSGRGGAALGFLLDYLDALKKYFYSPYFRSSIDISRLTIILSGNKPIPEGDGGPTDTYAALRTRLKRIHFTGFDEETTKKILESYSQDVISHFYLSSHATSPEQNQLFIDYLTTKTLRDSSSSSMRKLKNLLHETALTTKLALIDNEDTNFMHDYLQKIPPQNLDAQVPQKVRPFSNFVNNLKGDISMASGLLYKHPIIIVPIISFLFYIHMLFIGI
;
A
#
# COMPACT_ATOMS: atom_id res chain seq x y z
N MET A 1 -54.50 56.92 38.57
CA MET A 1 -54.10 55.84 37.64
C MET A 1 -52.58 55.85 37.47
N SER A 2 -51.81 55.18 38.33
CA SER A 2 -50.33 55.10 38.17
C SER A 2 -49.73 53.94 38.98
N VAL A 3 -50.34 52.75 38.93
CA VAL A 3 -49.84 51.54 39.64
C VAL A 3 -49.58 50.36 38.70
N VAL A 4 -49.81 50.52 37.39
CA VAL A 4 -49.75 49.41 36.42
C VAL A 4 -48.33 49.15 35.88
N LYS A 5 -47.44 50.15 35.89
CA LYS A 5 -46.07 50.03 35.33
C LYS A 5 -45.10 49.16 36.17
N PRO A 6 -45.09 49.19 37.52
CA PRO A 6 -44.17 48.36 38.30
C PRO A 6 -44.50 46.86 38.23
N VAL A 7 -45.79 46.53 38.20
CA VAL A 7 -46.27 45.14 38.19
C VAL A 7 -45.94 44.44 36.87
N MET A 8 -46.09 45.11 35.73
CA MET A 8 -45.69 44.54 34.43
C MET A 8 -44.19 44.27 34.32
N LEU A 9 -43.35 45.11 34.93
CA LEU A 9 -41.90 44.93 34.94
C LEU A 9 -41.48 43.73 35.80
N ILE A 10 -42.14 43.53 36.94
CA ILE A 10 -41.92 42.37 37.82
C ILE A 10 -42.38 41.07 37.17
N VAL A 11 -43.53 41.08 36.48
CA VAL A 11 -44.04 39.91 35.75
C VAL A 11 -43.12 39.52 34.60
N ALA A 12 -42.64 40.49 33.81
CA ALA A 12 -41.70 40.22 32.73
C ALA A 12 -40.35 39.67 33.24
N GLN A 13 -39.86 40.17 34.37
CA GLN A 13 -38.64 39.65 35.01
C GLN A 13 -38.83 38.20 35.49
N TYR A 14 -39.98 37.91 36.11
CA TYR A 14 -40.31 36.58 36.60
C TYR A 14 -40.52 35.56 35.47
N GLU A 15 -41.14 35.97 34.35
CA GLU A 15 -41.28 35.14 33.15
C GLU A 15 -39.90 34.82 32.52
N ALA A 16 -39.01 35.82 32.43
CA ALA A 16 -37.65 35.60 31.93
C ALA A 16 -36.83 34.67 32.85
N ASP A 17 -36.99 34.78 34.17
CA ASP A 17 -36.32 33.89 35.13
C ASP A 17 -36.87 32.45 35.07
N LEU A 18 -38.19 32.29 34.91
CA LEU A 18 -38.83 30.99 34.69
C LEU A 18 -38.39 30.34 33.37
N GLU A 19 -38.30 31.12 32.30
CA GLU A 19 -37.80 30.66 31.01
C GLU A 19 -36.33 30.26 31.10
N ARG A 20 -35.51 31.06 31.78
CA ARG A 20 -34.10 30.75 32.05
C ARG A 20 -33.93 29.46 32.86
N ASP A 21 -34.76 29.24 33.87
CA ASP A 21 -34.70 28.03 34.70
C ASP A 21 -35.26 26.80 33.97
N ARG A 22 -36.26 26.97 33.10
CA ARG A 22 -36.71 25.93 32.16
C ARG A 22 -35.60 25.57 31.17
N LEU A 23 -34.92 26.55 30.60
CA LEU A 23 -33.78 26.34 29.70
C LEU A 23 -32.62 25.65 30.44
N LYS A 24 -32.27 26.07 31.66
CA LYS A 24 -31.25 25.39 32.48
C LYS A 24 -31.61 23.94 32.80
N LYS A 25 -32.87 23.66 33.15
CA LYS A 25 -33.34 22.29 33.39
C LYS A 25 -33.34 21.47 32.09
N GLY A 26 -33.75 22.07 30.98
CA GLY A 26 -33.68 21.49 29.63
C GLY A 26 -32.25 21.09 29.27
N ILE A 27 -31.30 22.02 29.35
CA ILE A 27 -29.87 21.80 29.09
C ILE A 27 -29.30 20.69 29.98
N LYS A 28 -29.67 20.63 31.27
CA LYS A 28 -29.22 19.56 32.18
C LYS A 28 -29.82 18.18 31.86
N SER A 29 -30.92 18.12 31.12
CA SER A 29 -31.60 16.89 30.72
C SER A 29 -31.29 16.45 29.29
N GLU A 30 -30.53 17.25 28.53
CA GLU A 30 -30.14 16.91 27.18
C GLU A 30 -29.12 15.76 27.19
N PRO A 31 -29.35 14.68 26.43
CA PRO A 31 -28.36 13.62 26.31
C PRO A 31 -27.15 14.16 25.54
N ILE A 32 -26.05 14.40 26.26
CA ILE A 32 -24.76 14.76 25.66
C ILE A 32 -24.26 13.51 24.92
N ASN A 33 -24.02 13.63 23.62
CA ASN A 33 -23.45 12.51 22.88
C ASN A 33 -21.94 12.40 23.14
N LYS A 34 -21.36 11.24 22.85
CA LYS A 34 -19.92 10.98 23.06
C LYS A 34 -19.04 11.97 22.28
N GLN A 35 -19.45 12.39 21.08
CA GLN A 35 -18.71 13.33 20.24
C GLN A 35 -18.68 14.75 20.84
N GLU A 36 -19.75 15.20 21.50
CA GLU A 36 -19.82 16.49 22.20
C GLU A 36 -18.88 16.52 23.40
N GLU A 37 -18.84 15.44 24.17
CA GLU A 37 -17.90 15.30 25.28
C GLU A 37 -16.45 15.35 24.78
N GLN A 38 -16.13 14.56 23.74
CA GLN A 38 -14.80 14.57 23.11
C GLN A 38 -14.43 15.94 22.54
N TYR A 39 -15.37 16.62 21.90
CA TYR A 39 -15.17 17.97 21.38
C TYR A 39 -14.82 18.95 22.50
N VAL A 40 -15.58 18.96 23.60
CA VAL A 40 -15.33 19.88 24.73
C VAL A 40 -13.95 19.65 25.35
N ILE A 41 -13.55 18.39 25.53
CA ILE A 41 -12.22 18.04 26.08
C ILE A 41 -11.10 18.55 25.17
N ASN A 42 -11.26 18.40 23.85
CA ASN A 42 -10.19 18.69 22.88
C ASN A 42 -10.26 20.10 22.26
N LYS A 43 -11.31 20.88 22.57
CA LYS A 43 -11.62 22.14 21.87
C LYS A 43 -10.43 23.10 21.77
N SER A 44 -9.64 23.23 22.84
CA SER A 44 -8.48 24.13 22.88
C SER A 44 -7.36 23.75 21.90
N LEU A 45 -7.31 22.48 21.47
CA LEU A 45 -6.30 21.94 20.57
C LEU A 45 -6.75 21.97 19.09
N ILE A 46 -8.05 22.16 18.85
CA ILE A 46 -8.65 22.19 17.52
C ILE A 46 -8.56 23.62 16.95
N SER A 47 -8.30 23.77 15.65
CA SER A 47 -8.26 25.09 15.02
C SER A 47 -9.63 25.79 15.05
N LYS A 48 -9.66 27.12 15.13
CA LYS A 48 -10.93 27.89 15.17
C LYS A 48 -11.83 27.57 13.97
N GLU A 49 -11.25 27.46 12.78
CA GLU A 49 -11.98 27.09 11.56
C GLU A 49 -12.69 25.74 11.72
N LEU A 50 -11.97 24.72 12.21
CA LEU A 50 -12.53 23.38 12.39
C LEU A 50 -13.54 23.34 13.55
N GLN A 51 -13.31 24.09 14.63
CA GLN A 51 -14.28 24.25 15.73
C GLN A 51 -15.63 24.73 15.21
N GLU A 52 -15.67 25.76 14.36
CA GLU A 52 -16.92 26.27 13.80
C GLU A 52 -17.66 25.23 12.95
N VAL A 53 -16.93 24.39 12.21
CA VAL A 53 -17.53 23.35 11.37
C VAL A 53 -18.06 22.20 12.23
N ILE A 54 -17.30 21.76 13.24
CA ILE A 54 -17.73 20.73 14.21
C ILE A 54 -18.97 21.20 14.97
N GLU A 55 -18.98 22.43 15.49
CA GLU A 55 -20.14 22.97 16.23
C GLU A 55 -21.40 23.01 15.36
N LYS A 56 -21.28 23.41 14.10
CA LYS A 56 -22.40 23.36 13.14
C LYS A 56 -22.87 21.92 12.91
N ALA A 57 -21.95 20.96 12.78
CA ALA A 57 -22.29 19.55 12.60
C ALA A 57 -22.96 18.95 13.84
N LEU A 58 -22.51 19.28 15.05
CA LEU A 58 -23.14 18.87 16.32
C LEU A 58 -24.56 19.45 16.48
N ILE A 59 -24.77 20.72 16.11
CA ILE A 59 -26.11 21.31 16.12
C ILE A 59 -27.01 20.62 15.09
N GLN A 60 -26.48 20.27 13.92
CA GLN A 60 -27.22 19.59 12.86
C GLN A 60 -27.57 18.14 13.23
N SER A 61 -26.66 17.41 13.90
CA SER A 61 -26.90 16.02 14.32
C SER A 61 -28.09 15.88 15.27
N ARG A 62 -28.40 16.94 16.03
CA ARG A 62 -29.56 17.02 16.93
C ARG A 62 -30.90 17.22 16.18
N LYS A 63 -30.91 17.62 14.91
CA LYS A 63 -32.14 17.85 14.13
C LYS A 63 -32.66 16.54 13.52
N ARG A 64 -33.93 16.21 13.75
CA ARG A 64 -34.60 15.05 13.13
C ARG A 64 -34.67 15.22 11.60
N GLY A 65 -34.29 14.19 10.84
CA GLY A 65 -34.49 14.11 9.38
C GLY A 65 -33.27 14.37 8.48
N PHE A 66 -32.10 14.67 9.03
CA PHE A 66 -30.84 14.67 8.26
C PHE A 66 -30.24 13.25 8.20
N SER A 67 -29.46 12.94 7.16
CA SER A 67 -28.71 11.68 7.08
C SER A 67 -27.71 11.63 8.24
N ILE A 68 -28.08 10.95 9.33
CA ILE A 68 -27.35 10.92 10.60
C ILE A 68 -25.96 10.31 10.43
N ASN A 69 -25.82 9.35 9.50
CA ASN A 69 -24.59 8.59 9.31
C ASN A 69 -23.43 9.48 8.83
N ASN A 70 -23.64 10.31 7.80
CA ASN A 70 -22.58 11.19 7.28
C ASN A 70 -22.11 12.24 8.29
N ILE A 71 -23.01 12.71 9.17
CA ILE A 71 -22.66 13.67 10.23
C ILE A 71 -21.84 12.97 11.32
N SER A 72 -22.25 11.78 11.74
CA SER A 72 -21.52 11.02 12.77
C SER A 72 -20.11 10.67 12.31
N ASP A 73 -19.98 10.15 11.08
CA ASP A 73 -18.68 9.79 10.50
C ASP A 73 -17.76 11.02 10.40
N PHE A 74 -18.30 12.14 9.91
CA PHE A 74 -17.59 13.41 9.86
C PHE A 74 -17.10 13.86 11.25
N LEU A 75 -17.97 13.80 12.28
CA LEU A 75 -17.62 14.22 13.63
C LEU A 75 -16.52 13.34 14.22
N ASP A 76 -16.64 12.02 14.08
CA ASP A 76 -15.64 11.07 14.58
C ASP A 76 -14.28 11.32 13.92
N GLU A 77 -14.25 11.56 12.60
CA GLU A 77 -13.03 11.84 11.84
C GLU A 77 -12.43 13.21 12.17
N ALA A 78 -13.26 14.25 12.29
CA ALA A 78 -12.82 15.61 12.61
C ALA A 78 -12.18 15.68 14.01
N LEU A 79 -12.74 14.93 14.97
CA LEU A 79 -12.22 14.83 16.34
C LEU A 79 -10.98 13.95 16.46
N LEU A 80 -10.68 13.11 15.45
CA LEU A 80 -9.48 12.28 15.38
C LEU A 80 -8.27 13.00 14.76
N LEU A 81 -8.45 14.18 14.18
CA LEU A 81 -7.35 14.91 13.54
C LEU A 81 -6.21 15.19 14.55
N PRO A 82 -4.96 14.86 14.20
CA PRO A 82 -3.86 14.87 15.15
C PRO A 82 -3.33 16.28 15.39
N THR A 83 -3.09 16.58 16.66
CA THR A 83 -2.56 17.88 17.10
C THR A 83 -1.06 17.82 17.40
N ILE A 84 -0.54 16.61 17.67
CA ILE A 84 0.85 16.35 18.03
C ILE A 84 1.54 15.38 17.04
N PRO A 85 2.85 15.52 16.81
CA PRO A 85 3.64 14.46 16.18
C PRO A 85 3.98 13.35 17.18
N LYS A 86 4.21 12.13 16.69
CA LYS A 86 4.80 11.04 17.47
C LYS A 86 6.29 11.30 17.62
N SER A 87 6.77 11.37 18.86
CA SER A 87 8.20 11.45 19.13
C SER A 87 8.81 10.04 19.08
N LEU A 88 9.76 9.80 18.17
CA LEU A 88 10.56 8.57 18.15
C LEU A 88 11.87 8.73 18.93
N LEU A 89 12.25 9.96 19.25
CA LEU A 89 13.51 10.29 19.92
C LEU A 89 13.22 11.15 21.15
N SER A 90 13.59 10.64 22.32
CA SER A 90 13.45 11.34 23.59
C SER A 90 14.34 12.59 23.59
N PRO A 91 13.84 13.76 24.05
CA PRO A 91 14.60 15.01 24.02
C PRO A 91 16.01 14.93 24.62
N ASN A 92 16.15 14.17 25.71
CA ASN A 92 17.42 14.07 26.45
C ASN A 92 18.33 12.92 25.98
N ASN A 93 17.81 11.96 25.20
CA ASN A 93 18.52 10.71 24.86
C ASN A 93 18.52 10.39 23.35
N ARG A 94 18.37 11.42 22.50
CA ARG A 94 18.19 11.25 21.04
C ARG A 94 19.21 10.31 20.38
N ALA A 95 20.49 10.45 20.73
CA ALA A 95 21.55 9.63 20.15
C ALA A 95 21.43 8.14 20.54
N GLN A 96 21.07 7.89 21.80
CA GLN A 96 20.86 6.53 22.31
C GLN A 96 19.62 5.89 21.70
N ASP A 97 18.51 6.63 21.61
CA ASP A 97 17.28 6.14 20.99
C ASP A 97 17.49 5.83 19.51
N LEU A 98 18.19 6.70 18.79
CA LEU A 98 18.56 6.44 17.40
C LEU A 98 19.44 5.20 17.28
N HIS A 99 20.44 5.04 18.17
CA HIS A 99 21.29 3.86 18.19
C HIS A 99 20.47 2.57 18.41
N LEU A 100 19.49 2.58 19.32
CA LEU A 100 18.58 1.46 19.56
C LEU A 100 17.70 1.16 18.35
N ILE A 101 17.14 2.18 17.70
CA ILE A 101 16.37 2.03 16.45
C ILE A 101 17.25 1.39 15.37
N MET A 102 18.48 1.88 15.20
CA MET A 102 19.40 1.35 14.19
C MET A 102 19.79 -0.09 14.50
N LYS A 103 20.05 -0.43 15.77
CA LYS A 103 20.32 -1.81 16.18
C LYS A 103 19.14 -2.73 15.88
N ARG A 104 17.92 -2.32 16.23
CA ARG A 104 16.69 -3.07 15.90
C ARG A 104 16.52 -3.26 14.40
N PHE A 105 16.84 -2.25 13.58
CA PHE A 105 16.79 -2.36 12.12
C PHE A 105 17.80 -3.36 11.59
N GLU A 106 19.03 -3.35 12.11
CA GLU A 106 20.03 -4.34 11.72
C GLU A 106 19.63 -5.75 12.14
N ASP A 107 18.82 -5.91 13.19
CA ASP A 107 18.33 -7.19 13.71
C ASP A 107 17.00 -7.66 13.11
N ASP A 108 16.33 -6.82 12.32
CA ASP A 108 15.02 -7.10 11.76
C ASP A 108 15.09 -8.12 10.62
N SER A 109 14.33 -9.22 10.75
CA SER A 109 14.37 -10.34 9.80
C SER A 109 13.90 -9.96 8.40
N PHE A 110 12.95 -9.03 8.29
CA PHE A 110 12.44 -8.57 7.00
C PHE A 110 13.48 -7.68 6.30
N PHE A 111 14.04 -6.70 7.01
CA PHE A 111 15.01 -5.78 6.40
C PHE A 111 16.36 -6.42 6.12
N ARG A 112 16.78 -7.42 6.90
CA ARG A 112 18.03 -8.17 6.67
C ARG A 112 18.09 -8.82 5.29
N GLY A 113 16.95 -9.29 4.77
CA GLY A 113 16.90 -10.03 3.51
C GLY A 113 17.01 -9.20 2.24
N PHE A 114 17.12 -7.88 2.35
CA PHE A 114 17.44 -7.01 1.21
C PHE A 114 18.93 -6.92 0.95
N THR A 115 19.29 -6.60 -0.29
CA THR A 115 20.69 -6.32 -0.65
C THR A 115 21.27 -5.18 0.19
N THR A 116 22.59 -5.18 0.38
CA THR A 116 23.31 -4.16 1.17
C THR A 116 23.01 -2.72 0.71
N SER A 117 22.85 -2.51 -0.59
CA SER A 117 22.50 -1.19 -1.16
C SER A 117 21.13 -0.72 -0.69
N VAL A 118 20.10 -1.56 -0.84
CA VAL A 118 18.74 -1.23 -0.44
C VAL A 118 18.67 -1.01 1.08
N ARG A 119 19.34 -1.86 1.86
CA ARG A 119 19.41 -1.72 3.32
C ARG A 119 20.02 -0.39 3.76
N LYS A 120 21.11 0.03 3.11
CA LYS A 120 21.76 1.32 3.40
C LYS A 120 20.80 2.49 3.14
N ASP A 121 20.07 2.45 2.04
CA ASP A 121 19.11 3.48 1.69
C ASP A 121 17.93 3.52 2.67
N LEU A 122 17.36 2.36 3.01
CA LEU A 122 16.29 2.23 4.01
C LEU A 122 16.73 2.69 5.40
N LYS A 123 17.96 2.37 5.81
CA LYS A 123 18.54 2.88 7.07
C LYS A 123 18.57 4.40 7.10
N SER A 124 18.93 5.02 5.97
CA SER A 124 18.92 6.48 5.83
C SER A 124 17.50 7.05 5.88
N VAL A 125 16.50 6.37 5.30
CA VAL A 125 15.07 6.75 5.44
C VAL A 125 14.65 6.75 6.90
N ILE A 126 14.92 5.64 7.62
CA ILE A 126 14.58 5.49 9.04
C ILE A 126 15.22 6.60 9.88
N ALA A 127 16.50 6.88 9.66
CA ALA A 127 17.19 7.95 10.37
C ALA A 127 16.54 9.32 10.11
N SER A 128 16.23 9.64 8.85
CA SER A 128 15.54 10.89 8.49
C SER A 128 14.17 11.01 9.15
N LEU A 129 13.37 9.94 9.17
CA LEU A 129 12.07 9.91 9.83
C LEU A 129 12.19 10.07 11.35
N ALA A 130 13.16 9.39 11.97
CA ALA A 130 13.43 9.54 13.40
C ALA A 130 13.82 10.98 13.75
N TYR A 131 14.70 11.62 12.99
CA TYR A 131 15.05 13.03 13.22
C TYR A 131 13.88 13.98 12.98
N ALA A 132 13.09 13.77 11.92
CA ALA A 132 11.90 14.57 11.64
C ALA A 132 10.81 14.41 12.71
N SER A 133 10.82 13.30 13.44
CA SER A 133 9.91 13.03 14.55
C SER A 133 10.30 13.73 15.85
N ALA A 134 11.57 14.16 15.97
CA ALA A 134 12.04 14.80 17.19
C ALA A 134 11.26 16.10 17.40
N ASP A 135 10.56 16.17 18.53
CA ASP A 135 9.87 17.39 18.93
C ASP A 135 10.92 18.45 19.25
N ILE A 136 10.98 19.47 18.41
CA ILE A 136 11.86 20.62 18.56
C ILE A 136 10.94 21.83 18.32
N GLY A 137 9.98 22.02 19.21
CA GLY A 137 9.17 23.24 19.28
C GLY A 137 8.42 23.63 18.00
N THR A 138 7.88 24.83 18.01
CA THR A 138 7.16 25.47 16.91
C THR A 138 8.12 25.80 15.77
N HIS A 139 8.53 24.78 15.02
CA HIS A 139 9.39 24.98 13.86
C HIS A 139 8.67 25.79 12.78
N GLU A 140 9.29 26.90 12.39
CA GLU A 140 8.90 27.63 11.19
C GLU A 140 9.16 26.84 9.91
N VAL A 141 9.97 25.77 9.96
CA VAL A 141 10.34 24.97 8.79
C VAL A 141 9.58 23.64 8.78
N PRO A 142 8.85 23.29 7.70
CA PRO A 142 8.23 21.98 7.57
C PRO A 142 9.28 20.86 7.53
N LEU A 143 8.96 19.73 8.14
CA LEU A 143 9.83 18.54 8.22
C LEU A 143 9.29 17.38 7.37
N LYS A 144 8.77 17.71 6.19
CA LYS A 144 8.26 16.71 5.25
C LYS A 144 9.40 15.94 4.61
N ASN A 145 9.15 14.65 4.34
CA ASN A 145 10.09 13.79 3.63
C ASN A 145 9.40 13.15 2.44
N PHE A 146 10.09 13.09 1.31
CA PHE A 146 9.53 12.55 0.07
C PHE A 146 10.47 11.51 -0.53
N TYR A 147 9.93 10.31 -0.77
CA TYR A 147 10.71 9.18 -1.27
C TYR A 147 10.06 8.60 -2.52
N TYR A 148 10.89 8.12 -3.45
CA TYR A 148 10.45 7.32 -4.59
C TYR A 148 11.12 5.95 -4.59
N PHE A 149 10.34 4.91 -4.29
CA PHE A 149 10.79 3.53 -4.31
C PHE A 149 10.52 2.94 -5.69
N TRP A 150 11.57 2.62 -6.42
CA TRP A 150 11.45 2.10 -7.78
C TRP A 150 12.28 0.85 -7.99
N GLY A 151 11.92 0.07 -9.01
CA GLY A 151 12.55 -1.21 -9.33
C GLY A 151 11.50 -2.17 -9.88
N ASP A 152 11.92 -3.35 -10.32
CA ASP A 152 11.01 -4.31 -10.95
C ASP A 152 9.83 -4.74 -10.03
N ALA A 153 8.77 -5.28 -10.63
CA ALA A 153 7.64 -5.82 -9.88
C ALA A 153 8.12 -6.93 -8.92
N GLY A 154 7.55 -7.01 -7.72
CA GLY A 154 7.93 -8.05 -6.75
C GLY A 154 9.23 -7.82 -5.97
N MET A 155 9.93 -6.70 -6.16
CA MET A 155 11.14 -6.36 -5.38
C MET A 155 10.87 -5.84 -3.95
N GLY A 156 9.65 -5.99 -3.43
CA GLY A 156 9.32 -5.59 -2.04
C GLY A 156 9.11 -4.10 -1.80
N LYS A 157 8.93 -3.25 -2.82
CA LYS A 157 8.78 -1.78 -2.68
C LYS A 157 7.64 -1.35 -1.75
N SER A 158 6.39 -1.68 -2.10
CA SER A 158 5.20 -1.34 -1.31
C SER A 158 5.23 -2.00 0.07
N LEU A 159 5.69 -3.26 0.11
CA LEU A 159 5.86 -4.01 1.36
C LEU A 159 6.89 -3.34 2.28
N SER A 160 7.97 -2.77 1.75
CA SER A 160 8.98 -2.05 2.53
C SER A 160 8.45 -0.73 3.05
N ALA A 161 7.71 0.03 2.25
CA ALA A 161 7.06 1.26 2.70
C ALA A 161 6.10 0.99 3.88
N ARG A 162 5.33 -0.10 3.80
CA ARG A 162 4.46 -0.56 4.87
C ARG A 162 5.24 -1.00 6.12
N ASN A 163 6.25 -1.85 5.95
CA ASN A 163 7.06 -2.34 7.06
C ASN A 163 7.89 -1.24 7.71
N LEU A 164 8.31 -0.20 6.98
CA LEU A 164 8.95 0.98 7.56
C LEU A 164 8.01 1.71 8.54
N ALA A 165 6.76 1.91 8.14
CA ALA A 165 5.75 2.53 9.01
C ALA A 165 5.49 1.68 10.26
N LEU A 166 5.31 0.37 10.08
CA LEU A 166 5.09 -0.58 11.17
C LEU A 166 6.30 -0.67 12.12
N PHE A 167 7.52 -0.72 11.58
CA PHE A 167 8.77 -0.80 12.35
C PHE A 167 8.97 0.40 13.26
N LEU A 168 8.65 1.61 12.77
CA LEU A 168 8.67 2.86 13.54
C LEU A 168 7.39 3.10 14.34
N ASP A 169 6.40 2.22 14.22
CA ASP A 169 5.06 2.38 14.80
C ASP A 169 4.43 3.74 14.42
N LEU A 170 4.66 4.20 13.19
CA LEU A 170 4.06 5.41 12.64
C LEU A 170 2.76 5.06 11.93
N PRO A 171 1.68 5.86 12.10
CA PRO A 171 0.47 5.67 11.31
C PRO A 171 0.74 5.85 9.83
N TYR A 172 0.04 5.07 9.00
CA TYR A 172 0.16 5.20 7.55
C TYR A 172 -1.17 4.95 6.86
N TYR A 173 -1.27 5.48 5.65
CA TYR A 173 -2.34 5.15 4.70
C TYR A 173 -1.71 4.75 3.37
N GLU A 174 -2.24 3.69 2.77
CA GLU A 174 -1.76 3.15 1.51
C GLU A 174 -2.83 3.29 0.42
N ALA A 175 -2.45 3.93 -0.67
CA ALA A 175 -3.28 4.17 -1.85
C ALA A 175 -2.63 3.58 -3.10
N TYR A 176 -3.46 3.30 -4.11
CA TYR A 176 -3.03 2.73 -5.39
C TYR A 176 -3.57 3.58 -6.52
N ILE A 177 -2.69 4.05 -7.40
CA ILE A 177 -3.11 4.80 -8.58
C ILE A 177 -3.71 3.83 -9.59
N ARG A 178 -5.00 4.00 -9.87
CA ARG A 178 -5.73 3.28 -10.90
C ARG A 178 -5.90 4.14 -12.16
N SER A 179 -6.05 5.45 -11.97
CA SER A 179 -6.30 6.43 -13.02
C SER A 179 -5.75 7.82 -12.65
N GLU A 180 -5.70 8.74 -13.61
CA GLU A 180 -5.20 10.10 -13.38
C GLU A 180 -6.09 10.91 -12.41
N THR A 181 -7.38 10.57 -12.30
CA THR A 181 -8.30 11.26 -11.38
C THR A 181 -7.94 11.04 -9.92
N ASP A 182 -7.21 9.98 -9.61
CA ASP A 182 -6.76 9.67 -8.26
C ASP A 182 -5.78 10.73 -7.70
N LEU A 183 -5.01 11.37 -8.59
CA LEU A 183 -4.13 12.50 -8.25
C LEU A 183 -4.72 13.87 -8.63
N SER A 184 -6.00 13.92 -8.99
CA SER A 184 -6.70 15.19 -9.15
C SER A 184 -6.92 15.87 -7.79
N GLN A 185 -7.33 17.13 -7.80
CA GLN A 185 -7.75 17.84 -6.59
C GLN A 185 -8.77 17.03 -5.77
N GLY A 186 -9.80 16.46 -6.42
CA GLY A 186 -10.82 15.67 -5.73
C GLY A 186 -10.30 14.35 -5.14
N GLY A 187 -9.26 13.75 -5.75
CA GLY A 187 -8.62 12.55 -5.23
C GLY A 187 -7.72 12.83 -4.02
N LEU A 188 -6.91 13.89 -4.11
CA LEU A 188 -5.95 14.28 -3.08
C LEU A 188 -6.58 15.02 -1.90
N GLU A 189 -7.41 16.04 -2.17
CA GLU A 189 -8.04 16.91 -1.17
C GLU A 189 -9.41 16.41 -0.72
N GLY A 190 -10.09 15.62 -1.57
CA GLY A 190 -11.40 15.08 -1.27
C GLY A 190 -12.56 15.98 -1.73
N SER A 191 -13.73 15.70 -1.15
CA SER A 191 -14.99 16.38 -1.40
C SER A 191 -15.67 16.70 -0.06
N THR A 192 -16.72 17.54 -0.09
CA THR A 192 -17.37 17.96 1.14
C THR A 192 -18.26 16.87 1.75
N TRP A 193 -18.30 16.78 3.08
CA TRP A 193 -19.05 15.76 3.81
C TRP A 193 -20.59 15.85 3.65
N TYR A 194 -21.10 17.00 3.18
CA TYR A 194 -22.53 17.16 2.89
C TYR A 194 -23.01 16.38 1.66
N ARG A 195 -22.09 15.86 0.84
CA ARG A 195 -22.46 15.16 -0.39
C ARG A 195 -22.55 13.64 -0.17
N PRO A 196 -23.36 12.93 -0.96
CA PRO A 196 -23.39 11.46 -0.94
C PRO A 196 -22.06 10.81 -1.35
N ASP A 197 -21.28 11.47 -2.20
CA ASP A 197 -19.95 11.06 -2.66
C ASP A 197 -18.81 11.66 -1.83
N ALA A 198 -19.06 11.92 -0.55
CA ALA A 198 -18.09 12.48 0.37
C ALA A 198 -16.82 11.62 0.44
N ASN A 199 -15.67 12.28 0.34
CA ASN A 199 -14.36 11.66 0.46
C ASN A 199 -13.40 12.61 1.18
N ILE A 200 -12.64 12.08 2.14
CA ILE A 200 -11.65 12.82 2.93
C ILE A 200 -10.46 13.29 2.09
N GLY A 201 -10.18 12.58 0.98
CA GLY A 201 -8.98 12.80 0.16
C GLY A 201 -7.75 12.06 0.71
N TRP A 202 -6.84 11.69 -0.18
CA TRP A 202 -5.66 10.88 0.19
C TRP A 202 -4.68 11.60 1.11
N VAL A 203 -4.61 12.93 1.07
CA VAL A 203 -3.67 13.71 1.89
C VAL A 203 -4.08 13.72 3.37
N ALA A 204 -5.39 13.75 3.66
CA ALA A 204 -5.89 13.76 5.03
C ALA A 204 -6.02 12.35 5.66
N ARG A 205 -6.28 11.31 4.86
CA ARG A 205 -6.39 9.92 5.36
C ARG A 205 -5.25 9.42 6.26
N PRO A 206 -3.95 9.64 5.96
CA PRO A 206 -2.87 9.19 6.84
C PRO A 206 -2.91 9.88 8.20
N LEU A 207 -3.47 11.09 8.32
CA LEU A 207 -3.60 11.80 9.60
C LEU A 207 -4.66 11.15 10.51
N LEU A 208 -5.63 10.44 9.94
CA LEU A 208 -6.66 9.70 10.67
C LEU A 208 -6.25 8.25 10.98
N ALA A 209 -5.17 7.79 10.36
CA ALA A 209 -4.62 6.46 10.64
C ALA A 209 -4.10 6.40 12.08
N LYS A 210 -4.21 5.22 12.69
CA LYS A 210 -3.82 4.98 14.08
C LYS A 210 -2.55 4.15 14.17
N ASP A 211 -1.74 4.42 15.19
CA ASP A 211 -0.63 3.55 15.59
C ASP A 211 -1.13 2.28 16.29
N SER A 212 -0.20 1.43 16.73
CA SER A 212 -0.53 0.20 17.48
C SER A 212 -1.30 0.44 18.79
N GLN A 213 -1.29 1.66 19.32
CA GLN A 213 -1.99 2.07 20.55
C GLN A 213 -3.30 2.82 20.25
N GLY A 214 -3.74 2.87 18.99
CA GLY A 214 -4.98 3.53 18.61
C GLY A 214 -4.89 5.06 18.52
N ARG A 215 -3.69 5.65 18.50
CA ARG A 215 -3.47 7.11 18.49
C ARG A 215 -3.12 7.64 17.10
N THR A 216 -3.56 8.85 16.78
CA THR A 216 -3.27 9.56 15.52
C THR A 216 -2.11 10.55 15.71
N TYR A 217 -1.35 10.82 14.65
CA TYR A 217 -0.21 11.75 14.70
C TYR A 217 0.01 12.53 13.41
N LYS A 218 0.63 13.71 13.54
CA LYS A 218 0.96 14.61 12.42
C LYS A 218 2.02 14.07 11.46
N ASN A 219 2.94 13.24 11.95
CA ASN A 219 4.05 12.65 11.18
C ASN A 219 3.70 11.26 10.64
N SER A 220 2.47 11.11 10.15
CA SER A 220 2.03 9.89 9.46
C SER A 220 2.61 9.78 8.05
N ILE A 221 2.47 8.59 7.46
CA ILE A 221 3.05 8.25 6.16
C ILE A 221 1.94 8.01 5.15
N LEU A 222 1.98 8.75 4.04
CA LEU A 222 1.18 8.47 2.86
C LEU A 222 2.00 7.60 1.89
N ILE A 223 1.50 6.42 1.57
CA ILE A 223 2.11 5.52 0.59
C ILE A 223 1.23 5.54 -0.67
N ILE A 224 1.80 5.92 -1.81
CA ILE A 224 1.10 5.93 -3.10
C ILE A 224 1.80 4.96 -4.05
N ASN A 225 1.13 3.87 -4.39
CA ASN A 225 1.64 2.83 -5.27
C ASN A 225 1.27 3.05 -6.74
N ASP A 226 2.04 2.41 -7.62
CA ASP A 226 1.87 2.42 -9.07
C ASP A 226 1.98 3.82 -9.71
N PHE A 227 2.84 4.67 -9.15
CA PHE A 227 3.09 6.04 -9.61
C PHE A 227 3.63 6.13 -11.05
N ASP A 228 4.34 5.09 -11.50
CA ASP A 228 4.85 5.00 -12.86
C ASP A 228 3.74 4.98 -13.93
N ARG A 229 2.49 4.64 -13.58
CA ARG A 229 1.33 4.78 -14.49
C ARG A 229 1.15 6.22 -14.97
N ILE A 230 1.45 7.19 -14.11
CA ILE A 230 1.33 8.62 -14.43
C ILE A 230 2.54 9.10 -15.22
N LEU A 231 3.71 8.53 -14.96
CA LEU A 231 4.92 8.83 -15.74
C LEU A 231 4.77 8.42 -17.21
N LEU A 232 4.00 7.36 -17.49
CA LEU A 232 3.84 6.78 -18.83
C LEU A 232 2.73 7.39 -19.69
N ASN A 233 1.73 8.04 -19.09
CA ASN A 233 0.55 8.56 -19.80
C ASN A 233 0.69 9.99 -20.33
N ASN A 234 1.89 10.39 -20.74
CA ASN A 234 2.17 11.75 -21.26
C ASN A 234 1.66 12.00 -22.70
N SER A 235 0.42 11.59 -23.00
CA SER A 235 -0.38 12.10 -24.11
C SER A 235 -1.10 13.40 -23.71
N GLY A 236 -0.33 14.39 -23.24
CA GLY A 236 -0.78 15.79 -23.09
C GLY A 236 -1.73 16.15 -21.94
N ARG A 237 -2.37 15.19 -21.26
CA ARG A 237 -3.32 15.45 -20.13
C ARG A 237 -2.77 15.15 -18.72
N GLY A 238 -1.73 14.32 -18.60
CA GLY A 238 -1.11 13.96 -17.31
C GLY A 238 -0.44 15.11 -16.55
N GLY A 239 -0.26 16.28 -17.17
CA GLY A 239 0.38 17.45 -16.56
C GLY A 239 -0.40 18.04 -15.37
N ALA A 240 -1.74 17.99 -15.40
CA ALA A 240 -2.56 18.55 -14.32
C ALA A 240 -2.47 17.71 -13.04
N ALA A 241 -2.62 16.38 -13.16
CA ALA A 241 -2.50 15.44 -12.04
C ALA A 241 -1.10 15.48 -11.42
N LEU A 242 -0.06 15.57 -12.27
CA LEU A 242 1.31 15.74 -11.81
C LEU A 242 1.51 17.10 -11.10
N GLY A 243 0.92 18.18 -11.63
CA GLY A 243 0.96 19.50 -11.03
C GLY A 243 0.38 19.54 -9.62
N PHE A 244 -0.78 18.90 -9.41
CA PHE A 244 -1.37 18.77 -8.08
C PHE A 244 -0.47 18.00 -7.13
N LEU A 245 0.06 16.84 -7.52
CA LEU A 245 0.97 16.09 -6.66
C LEU A 245 2.24 16.92 -6.34
N LEU A 246 2.78 17.63 -7.33
CA LEU A 246 3.98 18.45 -7.16
C LEU A 246 3.80 19.54 -6.11
N ASP A 247 2.62 20.15 -6.00
CA ASP A 247 2.29 21.10 -4.94
C ASP A 247 2.38 20.45 -3.54
N TYR A 248 1.92 19.22 -3.39
CA TYR A 248 2.06 18.46 -2.13
C TYR A 248 3.50 18.00 -1.83
N LEU A 249 4.30 17.78 -2.87
CA LEU A 249 5.73 17.48 -2.79
C LEU A 249 6.61 18.72 -2.59
N ASP A 250 6.04 19.92 -2.45
CA ASP A 250 6.80 21.11 -2.09
C ASP A 250 7.17 21.08 -0.61
N ALA A 251 8.46 21.08 -0.27
CA ALA A 251 8.93 21.05 1.12
C ALA A 251 8.39 22.21 1.97
N LEU A 252 8.07 23.37 1.38
CA LEU A 252 7.64 24.56 2.12
C LEU A 252 6.14 24.58 2.43
N LYS A 253 5.32 23.77 1.74
CA LYS A 253 3.86 23.74 1.93
C LYS A 253 3.50 23.14 3.30
N LYS A 254 3.03 23.98 4.22
CA LYS A 254 2.62 23.58 5.59
C LYS A 254 1.19 23.10 5.69
N TYR A 255 0.29 23.76 4.97
CA TYR A 255 -1.15 23.54 5.09
C TYR A 255 -1.76 23.30 3.73
N PHE A 256 -2.88 22.60 3.71
CA PHE A 256 -3.80 22.57 2.57
C PHE A 256 -5.23 22.75 3.08
N TYR A 257 -6.10 23.30 2.23
CA TYR A 257 -7.51 23.39 2.57
C TYR A 257 -8.18 22.05 2.26
N SER A 258 -8.83 21.43 3.25
CA SER A 258 -9.63 20.23 3.03
C SER A 258 -11.09 20.61 2.76
N PRO A 259 -11.66 20.32 1.58
CA PRO A 259 -13.09 20.47 1.31
C PRO A 259 -13.97 19.64 2.25
N TYR A 260 -13.45 18.49 2.70
CA TYR A 260 -14.10 17.62 3.66
C TYR A 260 -14.17 18.29 5.03
N PHE A 261 -13.04 18.70 5.62
CA PHE A 261 -13.06 19.35 6.94
C PHE A 261 -13.46 20.84 6.93
N ARG A 262 -13.56 21.43 5.73
CA ARG A 262 -13.77 22.87 5.51
C ARG A 262 -12.84 23.74 6.34
N SER A 263 -11.60 23.29 6.48
CA SER A 263 -10.57 23.94 7.30
C SER A 263 -9.18 23.65 6.74
N SER A 264 -8.23 24.49 7.12
CA SER A 264 -6.82 24.30 6.80
C SER A 264 -6.20 23.21 7.67
N ILE A 265 -5.69 22.15 7.04
CA ILE A 265 -5.07 21.00 7.71
C ILE A 265 -3.54 21.08 7.62
N ASP A 266 -2.88 20.88 8.75
CA ASP A 266 -1.43 20.87 8.88
C ASP A 266 -0.85 19.56 8.34
N ILE A 267 -0.03 19.68 7.29
CA ILE A 267 0.72 18.58 6.67
C ILE A 267 2.23 18.78 6.77
N SER A 268 2.69 19.72 7.60
CA SER A 268 4.11 20.10 7.71
C SER A 268 5.05 18.97 8.13
N ARG A 269 4.52 17.85 8.63
CA ARG A 269 5.28 16.65 9.02
C ARG A 269 4.88 15.39 8.25
N LEU A 270 3.99 15.51 7.27
CA LEU A 270 3.55 14.38 6.45
C LEU A 270 4.72 13.85 5.63
N THR A 271 4.93 12.54 5.67
CA THR A 271 5.87 11.85 4.78
C THR A 271 5.11 11.24 3.62
N ILE A 272 5.62 11.40 2.39
CA ILE A 272 5.03 10.78 1.20
C ILE A 272 6.04 9.81 0.59
N ILE A 273 5.64 8.54 0.46
CA ILE A 273 6.41 7.49 -0.23
C ILE A 273 5.65 7.13 -1.50
N LEU A 274 6.24 7.44 -2.64
CA LEU A 274 5.75 7.02 -3.94
C LEU A 274 6.44 5.70 -4.32
N SER A 275 5.71 4.77 -4.94
CA SER A 275 6.31 3.55 -5.50
C SER A 275 5.94 3.33 -6.95
N GLY A 276 6.85 2.76 -7.75
CA GLY A 276 6.59 2.46 -9.15
C GLY A 276 7.57 1.41 -9.71
N ASN A 277 7.29 0.89 -10.91
CA ASN A 277 8.12 -0.13 -11.53
C ASN A 277 9.20 0.41 -12.47
N LYS A 278 9.21 1.72 -12.72
CA LYS A 278 10.16 2.38 -13.62
C LYS A 278 10.89 3.51 -12.91
N PRO A 279 12.13 3.84 -13.27
CA PRO A 279 12.75 5.07 -12.80
C PRO A 279 11.99 6.29 -13.33
N ILE A 280 12.08 7.42 -12.61
CA ILE A 280 11.67 8.71 -13.16
C ILE A 280 12.59 9.00 -14.36
N PRO A 281 12.04 9.32 -15.56
CA PRO A 281 12.86 9.60 -16.73
C PRO A 281 13.92 10.66 -16.43
N GLU A 282 15.17 10.38 -16.82
CA GLU A 282 16.26 11.35 -16.73
C GLU A 282 16.09 12.45 -17.78
N GLY A 283 16.67 13.61 -17.51
CA GLY A 283 16.62 14.77 -18.39
C GLY A 283 17.66 15.82 -17.98
N ASP A 284 17.78 16.85 -18.79
CA ASP A 284 18.79 17.91 -18.66
C ASP A 284 18.46 18.96 -17.59
N GLY A 285 17.27 18.89 -16.96
CA GLY A 285 16.79 19.89 -16.02
C GLY A 285 16.39 21.21 -16.68
N GLY A 286 16.31 21.24 -18.01
CA GLY A 286 15.91 22.42 -18.77
C GLY A 286 14.41 22.71 -18.69
N PRO A 287 13.95 23.81 -19.31
CA PRO A 287 12.53 24.21 -19.30
C PRO A 287 11.57 23.18 -19.91
N THR A 288 12.08 22.28 -20.76
CA THR A 288 11.34 21.19 -21.41
C THR A 288 11.32 19.90 -20.59
N ASP A 289 12.04 19.86 -19.47
CA ASP A 289 12.14 18.68 -18.62
C ASP A 289 10.99 18.61 -17.62
N THR A 290 9.91 17.97 -18.06
CA THR A 290 8.67 17.79 -17.28
C THR A 290 8.89 17.17 -15.90
N TYR A 291 9.94 16.37 -15.70
CA TYR A 291 10.16 15.62 -14.46
C TYR A 291 11.28 16.19 -13.57
N ALA A 292 11.93 17.30 -13.96
CA ALA A 292 12.99 17.93 -13.17
C ALA A 292 12.56 18.25 -11.73
N ALA A 293 11.34 18.77 -11.56
CA ALA A 293 10.77 19.06 -10.25
C ALA A 293 10.61 17.80 -9.38
N LEU A 294 10.19 16.68 -9.96
CA LEU A 294 10.09 15.41 -9.23
C LEU A 294 11.46 14.91 -8.79
N ARG A 295 12.46 14.90 -9.68
CA ARG A 295 13.81 14.38 -9.38
C ARG A 295 14.51 15.21 -8.29
N THR A 296 14.20 16.51 -8.20
CA THR A 296 14.76 17.41 -7.18
C THR A 296 14.08 17.21 -5.80
N ARG A 297 12.77 16.95 -5.79
CA ARG A 297 11.99 16.86 -4.54
C ARG A 297 12.03 15.46 -3.91
N LEU A 298 12.17 14.41 -4.72
CA LEU A 298 12.11 13.01 -4.27
C LEU A 298 13.51 12.42 -4.06
N LYS A 299 13.73 11.84 -2.88
CA LYS A 299 14.85 10.91 -2.70
C LYS A 299 14.52 9.57 -3.34
N ARG A 300 15.26 9.22 -4.39
CA ARG A 300 15.03 8.01 -5.20
C ARG A 300 15.79 6.83 -4.59
N ILE A 301 15.09 5.71 -4.36
CA ILE A 301 15.65 4.47 -3.82
C ILE A 301 15.38 3.35 -4.80
N HIS A 302 16.46 2.70 -5.26
CA HIS A 302 16.37 1.62 -6.23
C HIS A 302 16.35 0.26 -5.53
N PHE A 303 15.23 -0.43 -5.64
CA PHE A 303 15.04 -1.79 -5.15
C PHE A 303 15.56 -2.78 -6.19
N THR A 304 16.77 -3.28 -5.94
CA THR A 304 17.42 -4.33 -6.75
C THR A 304 16.92 -5.73 -6.43
N GLY A 305 16.16 -5.89 -5.33
CA GLY A 305 15.57 -7.14 -4.89
C GLY A 305 16.08 -7.59 -3.51
N PHE A 306 15.87 -8.87 -3.24
CA PHE A 306 16.36 -9.55 -2.04
C PHE A 306 17.76 -10.12 -2.28
N ASP A 307 18.49 -10.43 -1.21
CA ASP A 307 19.71 -11.22 -1.34
C ASP A 307 19.40 -12.65 -1.83
N GLU A 308 20.42 -13.36 -2.31
CA GLU A 308 20.23 -14.69 -2.91
C GLU A 308 19.67 -15.71 -1.89
N GLU A 309 20.16 -15.66 -0.65
CA GLU A 309 19.73 -16.56 0.42
C GLU A 309 18.25 -16.36 0.77
N THR A 310 17.82 -15.11 0.91
CA THR A 310 16.43 -14.73 1.16
C THR A 310 15.55 -15.04 -0.02
N THR A 311 16.02 -14.78 -1.25
CA THR A 311 15.30 -15.15 -2.48
C THR A 311 15.02 -16.64 -2.50
N LYS A 312 16.03 -17.46 -2.20
CA LYS A 312 15.90 -18.92 -2.09
C LYS A 312 14.88 -19.30 -1.02
N LYS A 313 14.99 -18.78 0.21
CA LYS A 313 14.04 -19.05 1.30
C LYS A 313 12.59 -18.70 0.95
N ILE A 314 12.37 -17.53 0.32
CA ILE A 314 11.03 -17.12 -0.11
C ILE A 314 10.49 -18.09 -1.18
N LEU A 315 11.34 -18.53 -2.10
CA LEU A 315 10.94 -19.50 -3.13
C LEU A 315 10.70 -20.89 -2.54
N GLU A 316 11.50 -21.38 -1.61
CA GLU A 316 11.28 -22.67 -0.94
C GLU A 316 9.92 -22.70 -0.24
N SER A 317 9.60 -21.64 0.50
CA SER A 317 8.29 -21.49 1.14
C SER A 317 7.16 -21.48 0.11
N TYR A 318 7.32 -20.78 -1.01
CA TYR A 318 6.29 -20.75 -2.06
C TYR A 318 6.20 -22.07 -2.84
N SER A 319 7.30 -22.79 -2.99
CA SER A 319 7.36 -24.12 -3.61
C SER A 319 6.52 -25.14 -2.83
N GLN A 320 6.47 -25.04 -1.50
CA GLN A 320 5.60 -25.88 -0.66
C GLN A 320 4.11 -25.70 -1.03
N ASP A 321 3.68 -24.45 -1.21
CA ASP A 321 2.32 -24.12 -1.62
C ASP A 321 2.01 -24.65 -3.03
N VAL A 322 2.95 -24.46 -3.96
CA VAL A 322 2.82 -24.89 -5.36
C VAL A 322 2.78 -26.41 -5.49
N ILE A 323 3.62 -27.13 -4.74
CA ILE A 323 3.61 -28.61 -4.69
C ILE A 323 2.25 -29.13 -4.20
N SER A 324 1.70 -28.49 -3.18
CA SER A 324 0.38 -28.82 -2.65
C SER A 324 -0.71 -28.53 -3.69
N HIS A 325 -0.65 -27.38 -4.37
CA HIS A 325 -1.62 -26.98 -5.39
C HIS A 325 -1.69 -27.95 -6.58
N PHE A 326 -0.54 -28.41 -7.06
CA PHE A 326 -0.46 -29.33 -8.21
C PHE A 326 -0.53 -30.82 -7.81
N TYR A 327 -0.80 -31.13 -6.54
CA TYR A 327 -0.77 -32.50 -6.01
C TYR A 327 0.52 -33.23 -6.43
N LEU A 328 1.66 -32.55 -6.32
CA LEU A 328 2.97 -33.15 -6.54
C LEU A 328 3.39 -33.96 -5.32
N SER A 329 2.92 -33.57 -4.12
CA SER A 329 3.15 -34.31 -2.87
C SER A 329 2.57 -35.73 -2.88
N SER A 330 1.55 -36.02 -3.71
CA SER A 330 1.01 -37.38 -3.84
C SER A 330 2.01 -38.35 -4.47
N HIS A 331 3.09 -37.84 -5.07
CA HIS A 331 4.16 -38.63 -5.68
C HIS A 331 5.36 -38.79 -4.73
N ALA A 332 5.33 -38.15 -3.56
CA ALA A 332 6.35 -38.31 -2.52
C ALA A 332 5.88 -39.36 -1.51
N THR A 333 6.68 -40.40 -1.32
CA THR A 333 6.42 -41.48 -0.35
C THR A 333 6.98 -41.16 1.04
N SER A 334 7.77 -40.09 1.18
CA SER A 334 8.32 -39.63 2.47
C SER A 334 8.46 -38.11 2.56
N PRO A 335 8.54 -37.54 3.77
CA PRO A 335 8.85 -36.13 3.99
C PRO A 335 10.17 -35.70 3.35
N GLU A 336 11.20 -36.55 3.35
CA GLU A 336 12.48 -36.24 2.71
C GLU A 336 12.34 -36.07 1.19
N GLN A 337 11.52 -36.90 0.54
CA GLN A 337 11.25 -36.76 -0.89
C GLN A 337 10.50 -35.47 -1.22
N ASN A 338 9.55 -35.05 -0.38
CA ASN A 338 8.89 -33.76 -0.52
C ASN A 338 9.89 -32.60 -0.43
N GLN A 339 10.84 -32.67 0.49
CA GLN A 339 11.90 -31.65 0.59
C GLN A 339 12.78 -31.61 -0.67
N LEU A 340 13.11 -32.78 -1.22
CA LEU A 340 13.86 -32.85 -2.47
C LEU A 340 13.09 -32.25 -3.68
N PHE A 341 11.77 -32.41 -3.73
CA PHE A 341 10.94 -31.73 -4.73
C PHE A 341 10.97 -30.21 -4.58
N ILE A 342 10.89 -29.70 -3.35
CA ILE A 342 11.00 -28.28 -3.03
C ILE A 342 12.35 -27.73 -3.51
N ASP A 343 13.43 -28.43 -3.15
CA ASP A 343 14.80 -28.03 -3.49
C ASP A 343 15.01 -28.05 -5.01
N TYR A 344 14.50 -29.06 -5.71
CA TYR A 344 14.56 -29.17 -7.17
C TYR A 344 13.84 -28.01 -7.86
N LEU A 345 12.55 -27.79 -7.53
CA LEU A 345 11.76 -26.74 -8.17
C LEU A 345 12.37 -25.36 -7.92
N THR A 346 12.83 -25.12 -6.70
CA THR A 346 13.48 -23.87 -6.32
C THR A 346 14.79 -23.66 -7.08
N THR A 347 15.68 -24.66 -7.07
CA THR A 347 17.00 -24.57 -7.72
C THR A 347 16.87 -24.44 -9.24
N LYS A 348 15.95 -25.19 -9.86
CA LYS A 348 15.68 -25.10 -11.29
C LYS A 348 15.14 -23.73 -11.67
N THR A 349 14.17 -23.20 -10.92
CA THR A 349 13.61 -21.87 -11.15
C THR A 349 14.67 -20.78 -11.03
N LEU A 350 15.56 -20.87 -10.03
CA LEU A 350 16.66 -19.92 -9.86
C LEU A 350 17.67 -20.01 -11.00
N ARG A 351 18.00 -21.21 -11.47
CA ARG A 351 18.93 -21.43 -12.59
C ARG A 351 18.38 -20.92 -13.93
N ASP A 352 17.10 -21.14 -14.16
CA ASP A 352 16.45 -20.81 -15.44
C ASP A 352 16.01 -19.33 -15.50
N SER A 353 15.98 -18.63 -14.36
CA SER A 353 15.66 -17.21 -14.29
C SER A 353 16.89 -16.32 -14.49
N SER A 354 16.77 -15.34 -15.38
CA SER A 354 17.73 -14.22 -15.47
C SER A 354 17.32 -13.00 -14.64
N SER A 355 16.29 -13.14 -13.79
CA SER A 355 15.61 -12.03 -13.12
C SER A 355 15.55 -12.22 -11.61
N SER A 356 15.86 -11.15 -10.85
CA SER A 356 15.68 -11.09 -9.38
C SER A 356 14.24 -10.75 -8.95
N SER A 357 13.32 -10.51 -9.88
CA SER A 357 11.92 -10.20 -9.57
C SER A 357 11.22 -11.41 -8.97
N MET A 358 10.79 -11.31 -7.70
CA MET A 358 10.00 -12.36 -7.06
C MET A 358 8.70 -12.65 -7.80
N ARG A 359 8.08 -11.68 -8.47
CA ARG A 359 6.86 -11.93 -9.26
C ARG A 359 7.17 -12.83 -10.46
N LYS A 360 8.25 -12.52 -11.21
CA LYS A 360 8.67 -13.34 -12.35
C LYS A 360 9.13 -14.73 -11.89
N LEU A 361 9.87 -14.81 -10.79
CA LEU A 361 10.32 -16.08 -10.21
C LEU A 361 9.15 -16.96 -9.77
N LYS A 362 8.13 -16.40 -9.11
CA LYS A 362 6.92 -17.15 -8.72
C LYS A 362 6.14 -17.67 -9.93
N ASN A 363 6.02 -16.88 -10.99
CA ASN A 363 5.37 -17.32 -12.22
C ASN A 363 6.16 -18.45 -12.89
N LEU A 364 7.48 -18.31 -13.00
CA LEU A 364 8.36 -19.34 -13.57
C LEU A 364 8.32 -20.63 -12.74
N LEU A 365 8.26 -20.53 -11.41
CA LEU A 365 8.09 -21.69 -10.53
C LEU A 365 6.78 -22.42 -10.82
N HIS A 366 5.68 -21.67 -11.01
CA HIS A 366 4.38 -22.22 -11.33
C HIS A 366 4.37 -22.95 -12.68
N GLU A 367 4.99 -22.37 -13.71
CA GLU A 367 5.19 -22.99 -15.02
C GLU A 367 6.08 -24.25 -14.93
N THR A 368 7.14 -24.18 -14.14
CA THR A 368 8.06 -25.30 -13.90
C THR A 368 7.36 -26.46 -13.19
N ALA A 369 6.53 -26.15 -12.18
CA ALA A 369 5.75 -27.15 -11.46
C ALA A 369 4.69 -27.81 -12.35
N LEU A 370 3.97 -27.03 -13.17
CA LEU A 370 3.01 -27.55 -14.13
C LEU A 370 3.69 -28.48 -15.15
N THR A 371 4.81 -28.05 -15.72
CA THR A 371 5.57 -28.87 -16.68
C THR A 371 6.07 -30.16 -16.02
N THR A 372 6.50 -30.08 -14.76
CA THR A 372 6.91 -31.26 -13.99
C THR A 372 5.73 -32.19 -13.74
N LYS A 373 4.55 -31.66 -13.41
CA LYS A 373 3.32 -32.46 -13.23
C LYS A 373 2.92 -33.17 -14.51
N LEU A 374 2.91 -32.49 -15.64
CA LEU A 374 2.60 -33.09 -16.94
C LEU A 374 3.59 -34.19 -17.30
N ALA A 375 4.90 -33.96 -17.09
CA ALA A 375 5.92 -34.99 -17.32
C ALA A 375 5.77 -36.22 -16.42
N LEU A 376 5.24 -36.07 -15.20
CA LEU A 376 4.93 -37.18 -14.29
C LEU A 376 3.65 -37.93 -14.68
N ILE A 377 2.71 -37.28 -15.37
CA ILE A 377 1.50 -37.93 -15.90
C ILE A 377 1.84 -38.69 -17.19
N ASP A 378 2.64 -38.09 -18.09
CA ASP A 378 3.00 -38.66 -19.38
C ASP A 378 3.99 -39.83 -19.25
N ASN A 379 4.84 -39.83 -18.22
CA ASN A 379 5.68 -40.98 -17.86
C ASN A 379 5.00 -41.75 -16.72
N GLU A 380 4.24 -42.80 -17.03
CA GLU A 380 3.82 -43.82 -16.03
C GLU A 380 5.01 -44.53 -15.34
N ASP A 381 6.26 -44.19 -15.70
CA ASP A 381 7.48 -44.75 -15.13
C ASP A 381 8.15 -43.84 -14.08
N THR A 382 8.18 -44.40 -12.87
CA THR A 382 8.70 -43.88 -11.59
C THR A 382 10.23 -43.65 -11.54
N ASN A 383 10.91 -43.48 -12.68
CA ASN A 383 12.37 -43.38 -12.73
C ASN A 383 12.95 -41.98 -12.96
N PHE A 384 12.16 -40.95 -13.32
CA PHE A 384 12.69 -39.60 -13.50
C PHE A 384 13.27 -39.00 -12.20
N MET A 385 12.57 -39.22 -11.08
CA MET A 385 13.07 -38.79 -9.76
C MET A 385 14.21 -39.66 -9.27
N HIS A 386 14.17 -40.98 -9.51
CA HIS A 386 15.21 -41.88 -9.03
C HIS A 386 16.57 -41.60 -9.69
N ASP A 387 16.56 -41.30 -10.99
CA ASP A 387 17.75 -41.04 -11.79
C ASP A 387 18.36 -39.63 -11.54
N TYR A 388 17.59 -38.70 -10.96
CA TYR A 388 18.05 -37.35 -10.61
C TYR A 388 18.42 -37.21 -9.13
N LEU A 389 17.72 -37.91 -8.23
CA LEU A 389 18.06 -37.98 -6.80
C LEU A 389 19.37 -38.73 -6.53
N GLN A 390 19.77 -39.66 -7.41
CA GLN A 390 21.08 -40.31 -7.36
C GLN A 390 22.22 -39.47 -7.97
N LYS A 391 21.92 -38.38 -8.68
CA LYS A 391 22.92 -37.54 -9.38
C LYS A 391 23.36 -36.29 -8.62
N ILE A 392 22.88 -36.08 -7.39
CA ILE A 392 23.35 -34.98 -6.51
C ILE A 392 24.33 -35.57 -5.48
N PRO A 393 25.66 -35.47 -5.69
CA PRO A 393 26.60 -35.77 -4.62
C PRO A 393 26.58 -34.65 -3.56
N PRO A 394 26.86 -34.95 -2.28
CA PRO A 394 26.94 -33.93 -1.24
C PRO A 394 28.19 -33.07 -1.44
N GLN A 395 27.97 -31.75 -1.52
CA GLN A 395 28.90 -30.63 -1.27
C GLN A 395 30.32 -30.67 -1.88
N ASN A 396 30.63 -29.66 -2.70
CA ASN A 396 31.78 -28.78 -2.44
C ASN A 396 31.67 -27.49 -3.26
N LEU A 397 31.67 -26.36 -2.55
CA LEU A 397 32.25 -25.12 -3.06
C LEU A 397 33.74 -25.39 -3.26
N ASP A 398 34.15 -25.68 -4.48
CA ASP A 398 35.38 -25.16 -5.08
C ASP A 398 35.64 -25.87 -6.43
N ALA A 399 36.08 -25.05 -7.38
CA ALA A 399 36.90 -25.40 -8.53
C ALA A 399 36.25 -26.12 -9.74
N GLN A 400 36.30 -25.37 -10.85
CA GLN A 400 36.57 -25.78 -12.24
C GLN A 400 35.40 -25.99 -13.22
N VAL A 401 35.32 -25.05 -14.16
CA VAL A 401 34.68 -25.12 -15.48
C VAL A 401 35.33 -26.24 -16.32
N PRO A 402 34.53 -27.08 -17.02
CA PRO A 402 34.74 -27.16 -18.48
C PRO A 402 33.47 -27.32 -19.34
N GLN A 403 33.42 -26.46 -20.36
CA GLN A 403 33.04 -26.63 -21.78
C GLN A 403 31.91 -27.57 -22.26
N LYS A 404 30.98 -26.93 -23.00
CA LYS A 404 30.22 -27.36 -24.20
C LYS A 404 29.51 -28.72 -24.15
N VAL A 405 28.19 -28.67 -23.94
CA VAL A 405 27.25 -29.72 -24.37
C VAL A 405 26.21 -29.11 -25.33
N ARG A 406 25.89 -29.86 -26.40
CA ARG A 406 25.17 -29.46 -27.63
C ARG A 406 23.73 -28.97 -27.37
N PRO A 407 23.17 -28.06 -28.20
CA PRO A 407 21.85 -27.48 -27.95
C PRO A 407 20.69 -28.44 -28.29
N PHE A 408 19.64 -28.33 -27.47
CA PHE A 408 18.33 -28.98 -27.53
C PHE A 408 17.45 -28.45 -28.71
N SER A 409 18.04 -28.18 -29.88
CA SER A 409 17.35 -27.54 -31.01
C SER A 409 16.43 -28.47 -31.81
N ASN A 410 16.52 -29.78 -31.61
CA ASN A 410 15.80 -30.75 -32.48
C ASN A 410 14.40 -31.10 -31.99
N PHE A 411 14.03 -30.81 -30.74
CA PHE A 411 12.70 -31.12 -30.21
C PHE A 411 11.66 -30.04 -30.56
N VAL A 412 12.07 -28.76 -30.56
CA VAL A 412 11.17 -27.62 -30.86
C VAL A 412 10.83 -27.53 -32.35
N ASN A 413 11.69 -28.02 -33.24
CA ASN A 413 11.43 -28.00 -34.68
C ASN A 413 10.40 -29.06 -35.12
N ASN A 414 10.32 -30.19 -34.42
CA ASN A 414 9.31 -31.22 -34.73
C ASN A 414 7.90 -30.77 -34.30
N LEU A 415 7.77 -30.06 -33.18
CA LEU A 415 6.47 -29.49 -32.74
C LEU A 415 5.94 -28.37 -33.66
N LYS A 416 6.82 -27.62 -34.33
CA LYS A 416 6.40 -26.60 -35.31
C LYS A 416 5.97 -27.19 -36.66
N GLY A 417 6.49 -28.36 -37.03
CA GLY A 417 6.10 -29.07 -38.26
C GLY A 417 4.66 -29.55 -38.22
N ASP A 418 4.25 -30.16 -37.11
CA ASP A 418 2.93 -30.81 -36.97
C ASP A 418 1.77 -29.82 -36.81
N ILE A 419 2.01 -28.64 -36.22
CA ILE A 419 0.99 -27.58 -36.11
C ILE A 419 0.71 -26.92 -37.48
N SER A 420 1.67 -26.94 -38.41
CA SER A 420 1.48 -26.38 -39.75
C SER A 420 0.62 -27.26 -40.67
N MET A 421 0.59 -28.58 -40.43
CA MET A 421 -0.29 -29.50 -41.16
C MET A 421 -1.74 -29.45 -40.66
N ALA A 422 -1.96 -29.23 -39.37
CA ALA A 422 -3.31 -29.15 -38.77
C ALA A 422 -4.08 -27.87 -39.18
N SER A 423 -3.36 -26.78 -39.48
CA SER A 423 -3.96 -25.49 -39.89
C SER A 423 -4.49 -25.48 -41.34
N GLY A 424 -4.01 -26.38 -42.21
CA GLY A 424 -4.49 -26.51 -43.60
C GLY A 424 -5.81 -27.27 -43.77
N LEU A 425 -6.14 -28.16 -42.83
CA LEU A 425 -7.39 -28.95 -42.84
C LEU A 425 -8.59 -28.20 -42.23
N LEU A 426 -8.33 -27.21 -41.37
CA LEU A 426 -9.35 -26.41 -40.68
C LEU A 426 -10.11 -25.43 -41.59
N TYR A 427 -9.64 -25.19 -42.82
CA TYR A 427 -10.23 -24.20 -43.73
C TYR A 427 -11.29 -24.75 -44.71
N LYS A 428 -11.58 -26.07 -44.73
CA LYS A 428 -12.42 -26.65 -45.79
C LYS A 428 -13.84 -27.11 -45.41
N HIS A 429 -14.19 -27.35 -44.14
CA HIS A 429 -15.55 -27.81 -43.80
C HIS A 429 -16.06 -27.32 -42.43
N PRO A 430 -16.69 -26.14 -42.35
CA PRO A 430 -17.19 -25.58 -41.08
C PRO A 430 -18.48 -26.24 -40.55
N ILE A 431 -19.14 -27.12 -41.32
CA ILE A 431 -20.48 -27.65 -40.98
C ILE A 431 -20.43 -28.90 -40.09
N ILE A 432 -19.29 -29.59 -40.00
CA ILE A 432 -19.15 -30.86 -39.23
C ILE A 432 -18.63 -30.62 -37.80
N ILE A 433 -18.06 -29.44 -37.51
CA ILE A 433 -17.34 -29.17 -36.25
C ILE A 433 -18.26 -28.71 -35.12
N VAL A 434 -19.34 -27.96 -35.44
CA VAL A 434 -20.26 -27.45 -34.42
C VAL A 434 -20.96 -28.58 -33.63
N PRO A 435 -21.43 -29.69 -34.25
CA PRO A 435 -22.01 -30.80 -33.50
C PRO A 435 -21.01 -31.54 -32.61
N ILE A 436 -19.74 -31.64 -33.02
CA ILE A 436 -18.70 -32.39 -32.29
C ILE A 436 -18.24 -31.61 -31.05
N ILE A 437 -18.08 -30.29 -31.16
CA ILE A 437 -17.74 -29.43 -30.01
C ILE A 437 -18.91 -29.39 -29.02
N SER A 438 -20.16 -29.33 -29.49
CA SER A 438 -21.33 -29.42 -28.62
C SER A 438 -21.46 -30.78 -27.93
N PHE A 439 -21.09 -31.88 -28.59
CA PHE A 439 -21.09 -33.22 -28.00
C PHE A 439 -19.99 -33.39 -26.94
N LEU A 440 -18.79 -32.85 -27.17
CA LEU A 440 -17.70 -32.83 -26.18
C LEU A 440 -18.04 -31.97 -24.96
N PHE A 441 -18.73 -30.83 -25.15
CA PHE A 441 -19.21 -29.99 -24.05
C PHE A 441 -20.30 -30.68 -23.22
N TYR A 442 -21.17 -31.46 -23.87
CA TYR A 442 -22.23 -32.23 -23.21
C TYR A 442 -21.66 -33.37 -22.35
N ILE A 443 -20.62 -34.07 -22.83
CA ILE A 443 -19.90 -35.10 -22.05
C ILE A 443 -19.19 -34.47 -20.85
N HIS A 444 -18.62 -33.27 -21.00
CA HIS A 444 -17.92 -32.61 -19.90
C HIS A 444 -18.88 -32.12 -18.79
N MET A 445 -20.09 -31.68 -19.15
CA MET A 445 -21.12 -31.32 -18.17
C MET A 445 -21.69 -32.53 -17.42
N LEU A 446 -21.75 -33.70 -18.06
CA LEU A 446 -22.19 -34.95 -17.42
C LEU A 446 -21.20 -35.50 -16.38
N PHE A 447 -19.91 -35.14 -16.49
CA PHE A 447 -18.87 -35.56 -15.54
C PHE A 447 -18.67 -34.62 -14.35
N ILE A 448 -19.29 -33.43 -14.36
CA ILE A 448 -19.19 -32.43 -13.27
C ILE A 448 -20.42 -32.48 -12.34
N GLY A 449 -21.42 -33.31 -12.64
CA GLY A 449 -22.64 -33.45 -11.86
C GLY A 449 -22.95 -34.89 -11.42
N ILE A 450 -22.06 -35.52 -10.63
CA ILE A 450 -22.36 -36.60 -9.66
C ILE A 450 -21.46 -36.41 -8.44
#